data_AF-A0A6I4IYL3-F1
#
_entry.id   AF-A0A6I4IYL3-F1
#
_cell.length_a   1.000
_cell.length_b   1.000
_cell.length_c   1.000
_cell.angle_alpha   90.00
_cell.angle_beta   90.00
_cell.angle_gamma   90.00
#
_symmetry.space_group_name_H-M   'P 1'
#
loop_
_entity.id
_entity.type
_entity.pdbx_description
1 polymer ?
#
loop_
_entity_poly.entity_id
_entity_poly.type
_entity_poly.pdbx_seq_one_letter_code
_entity_poly.pdbx_strand_id
1 'polypeptide(L)'
;MPVAAEKPVTVTLGRLGGLARRLVEEGRYASVSEVMRAGLRALEREEAALDELIKAKVAEALADPRPPIPMEEAFQRAYARLAERDGLD
;
A
#
# COMPACT_ATOMS: atom_id res chain seq x y z
N MET A 1 -2.18 -32.60 14.21
CA MET A 1 -3.56 -32.16 14.49
C MET A 1 -4.06 -31.46 13.23
N PRO A 2 -5.11 -31.94 12.54
CA PRO A 2 -5.69 -31.17 11.45
C PRO A 2 -6.25 -29.87 12.06
N VAL A 3 -5.74 -28.72 11.60
CA VAL A 3 -6.31 -27.41 11.93
C VAL A 3 -7.74 -27.43 11.40
N ALA A 4 -8.73 -27.17 12.25
CA ALA A 4 -10.12 -27.13 11.81
C ALA A 4 -10.25 -26.15 10.64
N ALA A 5 -10.78 -26.63 9.51
CA ALA A 5 -11.02 -25.76 8.37
C ALA A 5 -12.03 -24.69 8.79
N GLU A 6 -11.64 -23.42 8.63
CA GLU A 6 -12.54 -22.30 8.88
C GLU A 6 -13.78 -22.37 7.97
N LYS A 7 -14.87 -21.75 8.40
CA LYS A 7 -16.13 -21.75 7.66
C LYS A 7 -15.91 -21.17 6.25
N PRO A 8 -16.44 -21.80 5.19
CA PRO A 8 -16.29 -21.29 3.83
C PRO A 8 -16.93 -19.91 3.69
N VAL A 9 -16.24 -19.00 3.01
CA VAL A 9 -16.71 -17.63 2.74
C VAL A 9 -17.10 -17.52 1.28
N THR A 10 -18.35 -17.14 1.03
CA THR A 10 -18.84 -16.83 -0.33
C THR A 10 -18.59 -15.35 -0.63
N VAL A 11 -17.93 -15.08 -1.75
CA VAL A 11 -17.60 -13.72 -2.18
C VAL A 11 -17.96 -13.51 -3.65
N THR A 12 -18.36 -12.29 -4.00
CA THR A 12 -18.58 -11.88 -5.39
C THR A 12 -17.38 -11.08 -5.88
N LEU A 13 -16.63 -11.63 -6.84
CA LEU A 13 -15.35 -11.03 -7.30
C LEU A 13 -15.49 -9.98 -8.42
N GLY A 14 -16.68 -9.85 -9.04
CA GLY A 14 -16.87 -8.97 -10.19
C GLY A 14 -15.83 -9.19 -11.29
N ARG A 15 -15.18 -8.12 -11.76
CA ARG A 15 -14.14 -8.18 -12.81
C ARG A 15 -12.93 -9.05 -12.44
N LEU A 16 -12.62 -9.19 -11.14
CA LEU A 16 -11.47 -9.97 -10.68
C LEU A 16 -11.68 -11.49 -10.84
N GLY A 17 -12.93 -11.95 -11.00
CA GLY A 17 -13.22 -13.36 -11.24
C GLY A 17 -12.61 -13.89 -12.54
N GLY A 18 -12.52 -13.05 -13.58
CA GLY A 18 -11.85 -13.40 -14.83
C GLY A 18 -10.35 -13.59 -14.65
N LEU A 19 -9.70 -12.69 -13.91
CA LEU A 19 -8.28 -12.79 -13.57
C LEU A 19 -7.99 -14.06 -12.75
N ALA A 20 -8.79 -14.34 -11.73
CA ALA A 20 -8.59 -15.52 -10.89
C ALA A 20 -8.70 -16.82 -11.67
N ARG A 21 -9.68 -16.94 -12.58
CA ARG A 21 -9.80 -18.11 -13.47
C ARG A 21 -8.61 -18.24 -14.40
N ARG A 22 -8.21 -17.15 -15.05
CA ARG A 22 -7.05 -17.14 -15.95
C ARG A 22 -5.77 -17.61 -15.26
N LEU A 23 -5.52 -17.16 -14.03
CA LEU A 23 -4.34 -17.57 -13.25
C LEU A 23 -4.33 -19.08 -12.92
N VAL A 24 -5.51 -19.68 -12.76
CA VAL A 24 -5.66 -21.13 -12.56
C VAL A 24 -5.49 -21.87 -13.88
N GLU A 25 -6.10 -21.38 -14.97
CA GLU A 25 -5.96 -21.95 -16.32
C GLU A 25 -4.51 -21.94 -16.82
N GLU A 26 -3.73 -20.90 -16.45
CA GLU A 26 -2.28 -20.81 -16.70
C GLU A 26 -1.45 -21.73 -15.80
N GLY A 27 -2.06 -22.48 -14.88
CA GLY A 27 -1.39 -23.39 -13.96
C GLY A 27 -0.57 -22.69 -12.87
N ARG A 28 -0.71 -21.37 -12.69
CA ARG A 28 0.03 -20.61 -11.66
C ARG A 28 -0.49 -20.88 -10.25
N TYR A 29 -1.75 -21.29 -10.14
CA TYR A 29 -2.40 -21.67 -8.88
C TYR A 29 -3.32 -22.87 -9.13
N ALA A 30 -3.47 -23.74 -8.13
CA ALA A 30 -4.31 -24.94 -8.23
C ALA A 30 -5.81 -24.65 -8.09
N SER A 31 -6.21 -23.48 -7.56
CA SER A 31 -7.61 -23.12 -7.38
C SER A 31 -7.82 -21.61 -7.21
N VAL A 32 -9.05 -21.16 -7.46
CA VAL A 32 -9.47 -19.77 -7.17
C VAL A 32 -9.30 -19.45 -5.68
N SER A 33 -9.60 -20.38 -4.77
CA SER A 33 -9.38 -20.18 -3.34
C SER A 33 -7.91 -19.97 -2.99
N GLU A 34 -6.99 -20.59 -3.73
CA GLU A 34 -5.56 -20.34 -3.57
C GLU A 34 -5.15 -18.98 -4.08
N VAL A 35 -5.67 -18.54 -5.23
CA VAL A 35 -5.50 -17.17 -5.74
C VAL A 35 -5.97 -16.15 -4.69
N MET A 36 -7.15 -16.36 -4.10
CA MET A 36 -7.69 -15.47 -3.06
C MET A 36 -6.79 -15.41 -1.83
N ARG A 37 -6.34 -16.57 -1.32
CA ARG A 37 -5.40 -16.60 -0.19
C ARG A 37 -4.06 -15.94 -0.51
N ALA A 38 -3.56 -16.10 -1.73
CA ALA A 38 -2.33 -15.45 -2.19
C ALA A 38 -2.50 -13.93 -2.28
N GLY A 39 -3.65 -13.47 -2.78
CA GLY A 39 -4.03 -12.06 -2.82
C GLY A 39 -4.12 -11.44 -1.43
N LEU A 40 -4.76 -12.11 -0.46
CA LEU A 40 -4.83 -11.62 0.92
C LEU A 40 -3.45 -11.54 1.57
N ARG A 41 -2.60 -12.56 1.40
CA ARG A 41 -1.21 -12.50 1.89
C ARG A 41 -0.39 -11.39 1.24
N ALA A 42 -0.69 -11.05 -0.01
CA ALA A 42 -0.04 -9.93 -0.68
C ALA A 42 -0.50 -8.59 -0.10
N LEU A 43 -1.81 -8.45 0.13
CA LEU A 43 -2.39 -7.26 0.78
C LEU A 43 -1.81 -7.06 2.19
N GLU A 44 -1.73 -8.10 3.01
CA GLU A 44 -1.13 -8.02 4.36
C GLU A 44 0.32 -7.52 4.30
N ARG A 45 1.11 -7.96 3.31
CA ARG A 45 2.49 -7.48 3.14
C ARG A 45 2.55 -6.02 2.69
N GLU A 46 1.65 -5.61 1.81
CA GLU A 46 1.57 -4.23 1.33
C GLU A 46 1.18 -3.29 2.47
N GLU A 47 0.17 -3.65 3.25
CA GLU A 47 -0.28 -2.89 4.42
C GLU A 47 0.81 -2.79 5.48
N ALA A 48 1.50 -3.89 5.79
CA ALA A 48 2.62 -3.88 6.75
C ALA A 48 3.77 -2.99 6.26
N ALA A 49 4.12 -3.04 4.97
CA ALA A 49 5.16 -2.18 4.41
C ALA A 49 4.77 -0.70 4.45
N LEU A 50 3.50 -0.37 4.18
CA LEU A 50 2.98 0.99 4.27
C LEU A 50 2.98 1.51 5.71
N ASP A 51 2.54 0.69 6.67
CA ASP A 51 2.51 1.04 8.09
C ASP A 51 3.92 1.33 8.63
N GLU A 52 4.89 0.47 8.31
CA GLU A 52 6.28 0.69 8.71
C GLU A 52 6.87 1.95 8.06
N LEU A 53 6.54 2.23 6.80
CA LEU A 53 6.97 3.46 6.12
C LEU A 53 6.39 4.71 6.80
N ILE A 54 5.10 4.69 7.16
CA ILE A 54 4.43 5.80 7.84
C ILE A 54 5.06 6.02 9.22
N LYS A 55 5.23 4.96 10.01
CA LYS A 55 5.88 5.03 11.33
C LYS A 55 7.29 5.60 11.24
N ALA A 56 8.08 5.16 10.26
CA ALA A 56 9.42 5.67 10.04
C ALA A 56 9.40 7.18 9.71
N LYS A 57 8.47 7.63 8.86
CA LYS A 57 8.33 9.05 8.51
C LYS A 57 7.87 9.92 9.67
N VAL A 58 6.98 9.41 10.51
CA VAL A 58 6.55 10.11 11.73
C VAL A 58 7.70 10.20 12.73
N ALA A 59 8.44 9.11 12.93
CA ALA A 59 9.61 9.11 13.81
C ALA A 59 10.71 10.07 13.33
N GLU A 60 10.97 10.10 12.01
CA GLU A 60 11.89 11.06 11.38
C GLU A 60 11.47 12.51 11.65
N ALA A 61 10.18 12.83 11.47
CA ALA A 61 9.65 14.17 11.70
C ALA A 61 9.68 14.58 13.19
N LEU A 62 9.40 13.65 14.10
CA LEU A 62 9.47 13.89 15.55
C LEU A 62 10.91 14.06 16.06
N ALA A 63 11.87 13.39 15.43
CA ALA A 63 13.29 13.48 15.77
C ALA A 63 13.99 14.70 15.12
N ASP A 64 13.30 15.41 14.22
CA ASP A 64 13.87 16.57 13.53
C ASP A 64 14.13 17.73 14.52
N PRO A 65 15.40 18.14 14.72
CA PRO A 65 15.73 19.18 15.67
C PRO A 65 15.45 20.60 15.15
N ARG A 66 15.06 20.74 13.88
CA ARG A 66 14.80 22.05 13.28
C ARG A 66 13.62 22.71 14.00
N PRO A 67 13.72 24.01 14.34
CA PRO A 67 12.62 24.71 14.98
C PRO A 67 11.42 24.79 14.03
N PRO A 68 10.19 24.82 14.56
CA PRO A 68 9.01 25.06 13.75
C PRO A 68 9.11 26.44 13.09
N ILE A 69 8.67 26.53 11.84
CA ILE A 69 8.55 27.79 11.11
C ILE A 69 7.07 28.18 10.96
N PRO A 70 6.75 29.48 10.85
CA PRO A 70 5.41 29.92 10.52
C PRO A 70 4.92 29.28 9.20
N MET A 71 3.62 28.97 9.14
CA MET A 71 3.01 28.33 7.97
C MET A 71 3.21 29.14 6.67
N GLU A 72 3.09 30.47 6.75
CA GLU A 72 3.32 31.38 5.63
C GLU A 72 4.73 31.21 5.05
N GLU A 73 5.74 31.14 5.92
CA GLU A 73 7.12 30.93 5.52
C GLU A 73 7.33 29.55 4.89
N ALA A 74 6.66 28.51 5.40
CA ALA A 74 6.72 27.17 4.83
C ALA A 74 6.18 27.14 3.38
N PHE A 75 5.03 27.77 3.13
CA PHE A 75 4.45 27.86 1.79
C PHE A 75 5.33 28.68 0.84
N GLN A 76 5.85 29.82 1.28
CA GLN A 76 6.77 30.63 0.48
C GLN A 76 8.00 29.83 0.02
N ARG A 77 8.62 29.08 0.95
CA ARG A 77 9.76 28.20 0.63
C ARG A 77 9.37 27.08 -0.34
N ALA A 78 8.18 26.48 -0.17
CA ALA A 78 7.69 25.42 -1.05
C ALA A 78 7.44 25.94 -2.48
N TYR A 79 6.80 27.11 -2.62
CA TYR A 79 6.52 27.72 -3.91
C TYR A 79 7.78 28.17 -4.64
N ALA A 80 8.74 28.79 -3.93
CA ALA A 80 10.03 29.15 -4.51
C ALA A 80 10.72 27.93 -5.14
N ARG A 81 10.72 26.79 -4.43
CA ARG A 81 11.33 25.55 -4.93
C ARG A 81 10.59 24.94 -6.12
N LEU A 82 9.28 25.11 -6.22
CA LEU A 82 8.50 24.69 -7.39
C LEU A 82 8.79 25.60 -8.60
N ALA A 83 8.90 26.91 -8.40
CA ALA A 83 9.24 27.88 -9.45
C ALA A 83 10.65 27.63 -10.02
N GLU A 84 11.64 27.37 -9.16
CA GLU A 84 13.01 26.97 -9.55
C GLU A 84 13.01 25.72 -10.43
N ARG A 85 12.17 24.73 -10.09
CA ARG A 85 12.08 23.46 -10.85
C ARG A 85 11.43 23.65 -12.21
N ASP A 86 10.44 24.54 -12.29
CA ASP A 86 9.65 24.76 -13.50
C ASP A 86 10.26 25.85 -14.42
N GLY A 87 11.41 26.42 -14.04
CA GLY A 87 12.18 27.38 -14.85
C GLY A 87 11.51 28.76 -14.98
N LEU A 88 10.63 29.11 -14.04
CA LEU A 88 10.00 30.42 -13.94
C LEU A 88 10.88 31.34 -13.09
N ASP A 89 11.99 31.79 -13.66
CA ASP A 89 12.73 32.98 -13.21
C ASP A 89 12.54 34.11 -14.24
#